data_AF-A0A2S5MYF7-F1
#
_entry.id   AF-A0A2S5MYF7-F1
#
_cell.length_a   1.000
_cell.length_b   1.000
_cell.length_c   1.000
_cell.angle_alpha   90.00
_cell.angle_beta   90.00
_cell.angle_gamma   90.00
#
_symmetry.space_group_name_H-M   'P 1'
#
loop_
_entity.id
_entity.type
_entity.pdbx_description
1 polymer ?
#
loop_
_entity_poly.entity_id
_entity_poly.type
_entity_poly.pdbx_seq_one_letter_code
_entity_poly.pdbx_strand_id
1 'polypeptide(L)'
;MSDGLHPMAPHHLPSFISGPSEGDPLYVIVTLIVLAGVVGLGVLFFTLHSLPERMGHKKLQFEIVAVLGLLSLFTHIHAFWVAALLLALIDLPDFVSPLKRMAAALEKLTGIPPSEDAPTDADGDHDAPPKAAPEPPPVALAPAATPSTGA
;
A
#
# COMPACT_ATOMS: atom_id res chain seq x y z
N MET A 1 -2.23 -66.31 13.71
CA MET A 1 -1.22 -66.86 14.65
C MET A 1 -0.53 -65.67 15.26
N SER A 2 -0.79 -65.41 16.54
CA SER A 2 -0.24 -64.27 17.29
C SER A 2 1.26 -64.50 17.50
N ASP A 3 2.06 -63.76 16.75
CA ASP A 3 3.52 -63.76 16.89
C ASP A 3 3.84 -63.20 18.27
N GLY A 4 4.39 -64.05 19.14
CA GLY A 4 4.59 -63.76 20.54
C GLY A 4 5.62 -62.65 20.72
N LEU A 5 5.21 -61.56 21.37
CA LEU A 5 6.14 -60.53 21.83
C LEU A 5 7.25 -61.19 22.65
N HIS A 6 8.51 -60.84 22.34
CA HIS A 6 9.68 -61.36 23.03
C HIS A 6 9.53 -61.16 24.55
N PRO A 7 9.89 -62.13 25.41
CA PRO A 7 9.67 -62.04 26.87
C PRO A 7 10.42 -60.90 27.55
N MET A 8 11.37 -60.26 26.86
CA MET A 8 12.06 -59.04 27.31
C MET A 8 11.54 -57.76 26.64
N ALA A 9 10.45 -57.83 25.88
CA ALA A 9 9.83 -56.66 25.26
C ALA A 9 9.23 -55.76 26.35
N PRO A 10 9.43 -54.43 26.28
CA PRO A 10 8.80 -53.49 27.20
C PRO A 10 7.28 -53.66 27.22
N HIS A 11 6.69 -53.84 28.40
CA HIS A 11 5.25 -54.06 28.57
C HIS A 11 4.39 -52.82 28.28
N HIS A 12 5.00 -51.65 28.05
CA HIS A 12 4.32 -50.45 27.62
C HIS A 12 5.16 -49.75 26.57
N LEU A 13 4.58 -49.58 25.39
CA LEU A 13 5.09 -48.65 24.40
C LEU A 13 4.37 -47.31 24.59
N PRO A 14 5.05 -46.18 24.39
CA PRO A 14 4.38 -44.89 24.36
C PRO A 14 3.25 -44.90 23.33
N SER A 15 2.15 -44.21 23.64
CA SER A 15 0.92 -44.19 22.83
C SER A 15 1.09 -43.68 21.39
N PHE A 16 2.25 -43.13 21.07
CA PHE A 16 2.60 -42.61 19.76
C PHE A 16 3.40 -43.59 18.88
N ILE A 17 3.81 -44.75 19.41
CA ILE A 17 4.46 -45.82 18.64
C ILE A 17 3.39 -46.82 18.21
N SER A 18 3.21 -46.97 16.90
CA SER A 18 2.15 -47.81 16.31
C SER A 18 2.68 -49.16 15.82
N GLY A 19 1.85 -50.19 15.89
CA GLY A 19 2.19 -51.53 15.41
C GLY A 19 2.23 -51.64 13.87
N PRO A 20 2.78 -52.74 13.32
CA PRO A 20 2.99 -52.91 11.87
C PRO A 20 1.70 -52.89 11.01
N SER A 21 0.55 -53.17 11.62
CA SER A 21 -0.77 -53.18 10.96
C SER A 21 -1.70 -52.07 11.46
N GLU A 22 -1.17 -51.13 12.25
CA GLU A 22 -1.93 -50.05 12.88
C GLU A 22 -1.51 -48.70 12.27
N GLY A 23 -2.45 -47.75 12.18
CA GLY A 23 -2.16 -46.42 11.63
C GLY A 23 -1.34 -45.58 12.60
N ASP A 24 -0.38 -44.79 12.10
CA ASP A 24 0.53 -43.95 12.91
C ASP A 24 -0.08 -42.57 13.23
N PRO A 25 -0.49 -42.30 14.49
CA PRO A 25 -1.09 -41.03 14.87
C PRO A 25 -0.09 -39.86 14.82
N LEU A 26 1.20 -40.08 15.09
CA LEU A 26 2.20 -39.02 14.99
C LEU A 26 2.38 -38.59 13.56
N TYR A 27 2.47 -39.56 12.65
CA TYR A 27 2.54 -39.27 11.22
C TYR A 27 1.37 -38.37 10.81
N VAL A 28 0.14 -38.72 11.18
CA VAL A 28 -1.06 -37.93 10.85
C VAL A 28 -0.98 -36.51 11.44
N ILE A 29 -0.65 -36.37 12.72
CA ILE A 29 -0.57 -35.05 13.39
C ILE A 29 0.52 -34.19 12.75
N VAL A 30 1.71 -34.73 12.52
CA VAL A 30 2.82 -34.01 11.88
C VAL A 30 2.44 -33.62 10.45
N THR A 31 1.82 -34.50 9.68
CA THR A 31 1.34 -34.18 8.33
C THR A 31 0.34 -33.03 8.36
N LEU A 32 -0.61 -33.01 9.30
CA LEU A 32 -1.56 -31.90 9.44
C LEU A 32 -0.87 -30.59 9.82
N ILE A 33 0.08 -30.62 10.75
CA ILE A 33 0.86 -29.44 11.15
C ILE A 33 1.69 -28.91 9.98
N VAL A 34 2.38 -29.78 9.25
CA VAL A 34 3.17 -29.39 8.08
C VAL A 34 2.26 -28.83 7.00
N LEU A 35 1.11 -29.46 6.73
CA LEU A 35 0.16 -28.97 5.74
C LEU A 35 -0.40 -27.59 6.12
N ALA A 36 -0.83 -27.43 7.38
CA ALA A 36 -1.30 -26.15 7.90
C ALA A 36 -0.18 -25.09 7.88
N GLY A 37 1.05 -25.47 8.20
CA GLY A 37 2.23 -24.62 8.13
C GLY A 37 2.52 -24.16 6.70
N VAL A 38 2.52 -25.07 5.72
CA VAL A 38 2.74 -24.73 4.31
C VAL A 38 1.65 -23.81 3.78
N VAL A 39 0.37 -24.12 4.05
CA VAL A 39 -0.75 -23.28 3.63
C VAL A 39 -0.71 -21.92 4.34
N GLY A 40 -0.49 -21.91 5.66
CA GLY A 40 -0.42 -20.69 6.47
C GLY A 40 0.74 -19.79 6.08
N LEU A 41 1.95 -20.33 5.95
CA LEU A 41 3.12 -19.58 5.46
C LEU A 41 2.90 -19.14 4.00
N GLY A 42 2.27 -19.95 3.16
CA GLY A 42 1.93 -19.56 1.79
C GLY A 42 0.96 -18.39 1.75
N VAL A 43 -0.12 -18.42 2.53
CA VAL A 43 -1.08 -17.31 2.66
C VAL A 43 -0.41 -16.07 3.23
N LEU A 44 0.45 -16.22 4.25
CA LEU A 44 1.21 -15.11 4.83
C LEU A 44 2.18 -14.52 3.81
N PHE A 45 2.87 -15.35 3.03
CA PHE A 45 3.79 -14.95 1.97
C PHE A 45 3.07 -14.15 0.89
N PHE A 46 1.93 -14.64 0.39
CA PHE A 46 1.11 -13.93 -0.59
C PHE A 46 0.49 -12.65 -0.01
N THR A 47 0.14 -12.66 1.28
CA THR A 47 -0.37 -11.47 1.99
C THR A 47 0.72 -10.41 2.15
N LEU A 48 1.95 -10.78 2.54
CA LEU A 48 3.08 -9.84 2.63
C LEU A 48 3.52 -9.34 1.26
N HIS A 49 3.36 -10.11 0.20
CA HIS A 49 3.62 -9.65 -1.17
C HIS A 49 2.56 -8.70 -1.71
N SER A 50 1.32 -8.81 -1.24
CA SER A 50 0.22 -7.93 -1.64
C SER A 50 0.04 -6.75 -0.68
N LEU A 51 0.73 -6.69 0.45
CA LEU A 51 0.75 -5.51 1.34
C LEU A 51 1.36 -4.25 0.69
N PRO A 52 2.46 -4.35 -0.09
CA PRO A 52 3.00 -3.21 -0.81
C PRO A 52 2.03 -2.57 -1.79
N GLU A 53 1.08 -3.34 -2.34
CA GLU A 53 0.03 -2.88 -3.27
C GLU A 53 -1.01 -1.97 -2.59
N ARG A 54 -1.09 -1.96 -1.26
CA ARG A 54 -2.17 -1.29 -0.51
C ARG A 54 -1.72 -0.04 0.26
N MET A 55 -0.41 0.17 0.44
CA MET A 55 0.12 1.15 1.41
C MET A 55 0.75 2.42 0.84
N GLY A 56 1.10 2.46 -0.44
CA GLY A 56 1.55 3.70 -1.09
C GLY A 56 0.44 4.76 -1.17
N HIS A 57 0.80 6.03 -1.08
CA HIS A 57 -0.08 7.14 -1.43
C HIS A 57 0.42 7.87 -2.69
N LYS A 58 1.30 7.23 -3.48
CA LYS A 58 1.87 7.74 -4.73
C LYS A 58 1.89 6.66 -5.81
N LYS A 59 1.26 6.92 -6.96
CA LYS A 59 1.10 5.98 -8.09
C LYS A 59 2.41 5.30 -8.54
N LEU A 60 3.53 6.02 -8.51
CA LEU A 60 4.81 5.55 -9.08
C LEU A 60 5.61 4.60 -8.15
N GLN A 61 5.49 4.76 -6.82
CA GLN A 61 6.14 3.85 -5.88
C GLN A 61 5.46 2.48 -5.85
N PHE A 62 4.13 2.45 -5.96
CA PHE A 62 3.37 1.22 -6.02
C PHE A 62 3.79 0.31 -7.17
N GLU A 63 3.95 0.89 -8.35
CA GLU A 63 4.26 0.13 -9.56
C GLU A 63 5.65 -0.51 -9.46
N ILE A 64 6.64 0.25 -8.98
CA ILE A 64 8.01 -0.26 -8.78
C ILE A 64 8.03 -1.38 -7.74
N VAL A 65 7.33 -1.21 -6.62
CA VAL A 65 7.33 -2.22 -5.55
C VAL A 65 6.58 -3.49 -5.98
N ALA A 66 5.48 -3.36 -6.74
CA ALA A 66 4.75 -4.49 -7.31
C ALA A 66 5.61 -5.30 -8.30
N VAL A 67 6.34 -4.62 -9.18
CA VAL A 67 7.27 -5.28 -10.13
C VAL A 67 8.40 -5.99 -9.38
N LEU A 68 8.96 -5.39 -8.33
CA LEU A 68 10.03 -5.99 -7.52
C LEU A 68 9.57 -7.27 -6.79
N GLY A 69 8.35 -7.27 -6.25
CA GLY A 69 7.74 -8.46 -5.64
C GLY A 69 7.49 -9.58 -6.65
N LEU A 70 6.97 -9.25 -7.84
CA LEU A 70 6.78 -10.21 -8.93
C LEU A 70 8.11 -10.80 -9.41
N LEU A 71 9.15 -9.97 -9.53
CA LEU A 71 10.51 -10.42 -9.87
C LEU A 71 11.06 -11.38 -8.83
N SER A 72 10.84 -11.10 -7.54
CA SER A 72 11.30 -11.97 -6.44
C SER A 72 10.70 -13.37 -6.55
N LEU A 73 9.43 -13.47 -6.95
CA LEU A 73 8.73 -14.75 -7.07
C LEU A 73 9.16 -15.53 -8.32
N PHE A 74 9.34 -14.82 -9.45
CA PHE A 74 9.81 -15.42 -10.69
C PHE A 74 11.26 -15.93 -10.59
N THR A 75 12.13 -15.15 -9.93
CA THR A 75 13.56 -15.47 -9.81
C THR A 75 13.90 -16.32 -8.59
N HIS A 76 12.99 -16.43 -7.63
CA HIS A 76 13.23 -17.05 -6.33
C HIS A 76 14.36 -16.40 -5.50
N ILE A 77 14.69 -15.13 -5.80
CA ILE A 77 15.71 -14.36 -5.09
C ILE A 77 15.04 -13.51 -4.01
N HIS A 78 15.22 -13.89 -2.74
CA HIS A 78 14.62 -13.21 -1.59
C HIS A 78 15.11 -11.75 -1.41
N ALA A 79 16.26 -11.38 -1.99
CA ALA A 79 16.77 -10.02 -1.90
C ALA A 79 15.81 -8.98 -2.54
N PHE A 80 15.14 -9.33 -3.64
CA PHE A 80 14.17 -8.44 -4.28
C PHE A 80 12.93 -8.23 -3.42
N TRP A 81 12.49 -9.25 -2.68
CA TRP A 81 11.41 -9.12 -1.71
C TRP A 81 11.79 -8.24 -0.52
N VAL A 82 12.99 -8.43 0.04
CA VAL A 82 13.49 -7.58 1.13
C VAL A 82 13.59 -6.12 0.67
N ALA A 83 14.11 -5.88 -0.54
CA ALA A 83 14.18 -4.56 -1.13
C ALA A 83 12.79 -3.94 -1.35
N ALA A 84 11.81 -4.74 -1.80
CA ALA A 84 10.42 -4.31 -1.97
C ALA A 84 9.80 -3.85 -0.64
N LEU A 85 10.00 -4.60 0.45
CA LEU A 85 9.53 -4.20 1.78
C LEU A 85 10.23 -2.94 2.30
N LEU A 86 11.55 -2.84 2.14
CA LEU A 86 12.28 -1.64 2.54
C LEU A 86 11.79 -0.40 1.77
N LEU A 87 11.58 -0.54 0.46
CA LEU A 87 11.12 0.55 -0.39
C LEU A 87 9.66 0.94 -0.11
N ALA A 88 8.81 -0.01 0.29
CA ALA A 88 7.44 0.27 0.73
C ALA A 88 7.38 0.97 2.09
N LEU A 89 8.35 0.73 2.97
CA LEU A 89 8.40 1.36 4.30
C LEU A 89 9.01 2.76 4.26
N ILE A 90 9.82 3.07 3.23
CA ILE A 90 10.44 4.38 3.03
C ILE A 90 9.63 5.14 1.99
N ASP A 91 8.93 6.19 2.40
CA ASP A 91 8.28 7.11 1.48
C ASP A 91 9.35 7.83 0.64
N LEU A 92 9.50 7.50 -0.65
CA LEU A 92 10.36 8.30 -1.51
C LEU A 92 9.74 9.71 -1.67
N PRO A 93 10.55 10.78 -1.58
CA PRO A 93 10.08 12.13 -1.89
C PRO A 93 9.55 12.22 -3.32
N ASP A 94 8.55 13.07 -3.54
CA ASP A 94 8.14 13.39 -4.91
C ASP A 94 9.15 14.38 -5.51
N PHE A 95 10.06 13.86 -6.34
CA PHE A 95 11.07 14.65 -7.04
C PHE A 95 10.58 15.19 -8.39
N VAL A 96 9.42 14.74 -8.88
CA VAL A 96 8.87 15.13 -10.18
C VAL A 96 8.15 16.46 -10.08
N SER A 97 7.35 16.68 -9.03
CA SER A 97 6.64 17.95 -8.83
C SER A 97 7.56 19.18 -8.77
N PRO A 98 8.70 19.18 -8.03
CA PRO A 98 9.65 20.30 -8.06
C PRO A 98 10.28 20.52 -9.44
N LEU A 99 10.59 19.44 -10.17
CA LEU A 99 11.20 19.53 -11.50
C LEU A 99 10.21 20.09 -12.54
N LYS A 100 8.94 19.68 -12.48
CA LYS A 100 7.86 20.21 -13.32
C LYS A 100 7.64 21.70 -13.04
N ARG A 101 7.75 22.14 -11.77
CA ARG A 101 7.72 23.56 -11.39
C ARG A 101 8.89 24.36 -11.97
N MET A 102 10.10 23.79 -11.99
CA MET A 102 11.25 24.44 -12.63
C MET A 102 11.09 24.57 -14.15
N ALA A 103 10.60 23.52 -14.82
CA ALA A 103 10.31 23.56 -16.25
C ALA A 103 9.26 24.63 -16.60
N ALA A 104 8.16 24.69 -15.84
CA ALA A 104 7.12 25.70 -16.02
C ALA A 104 7.62 27.14 -15.75
N ALA A 105 8.50 27.31 -14.75
CA ALA A 105 9.13 28.60 -14.49
C ALA A 105 10.07 29.04 -15.62
N LEU A 106 10.78 28.10 -16.24
CA LEU A 106 11.68 28.35 -17.36
C LEU A 106 10.91 28.71 -18.64
N GLU A 107 9.84 27.99 -18.97
CA GLU A 107 8.94 28.31 -20.10
C GLU A 107 8.40 29.75 -20.00
N LYS A 108 7.99 30.14 -18.79
CA LYS A 108 7.51 31.49 -18.49
C LYS A 108 8.60 32.56 -18.65
N LEU A 109 9.87 32.21 -18.41
CA LEU A 109 11.02 33.09 -18.56
C LEU A 109 11.45 33.26 -20.02
N THR A 110 11.27 32.21 -20.84
CA THR A 110 11.59 32.22 -22.27
C THR A 110 10.47 32.78 -23.16
N GLY A 111 9.29 33.07 -22.59
CA GLY A 111 8.15 33.61 -23.33
C GLY A 111 7.54 32.64 -24.34
N ILE A 112 7.81 31.34 -24.18
CA ILE A 112 7.24 30.29 -25.02
C ILE A 112 5.82 30.06 -24.49
N PRO A 113 4.77 30.15 -25.32
CA PRO A 113 3.41 29.92 -24.86
C PRO A 113 3.30 28.51 -24.25
N PRO A 114 2.62 28.34 -23.10
CA PRO A 114 2.47 27.03 -22.48
C PRO A 114 1.89 26.04 -23.50
N SER A 115 2.54 24.90 -23.71
CA SER A 115 1.98 23.82 -24.51
C SER A 115 0.66 23.35 -23.86
N GLU A 116 -0.42 23.34 -24.64
CA GLU A 116 -1.79 23.02 -24.23
C GLU A 116 -1.97 21.54 -23.79
N ASP A 117 -0.92 20.72 -23.92
CA ASP A 117 -0.92 19.28 -23.65
C ASP A 117 -0.46 18.89 -22.22
N ALA A 118 -0.61 19.77 -21.23
CA ALA A 118 -0.30 19.43 -19.84
C ALA A 118 -1.43 18.60 -19.21
N PRO A 119 -1.21 17.32 -18.83
CA PRO A 119 -2.21 16.55 -18.10
C PRO A 119 -2.40 17.21 -16.73
N THR A 120 -3.63 17.64 -16.47
CA THR A 120 -4.07 18.09 -15.15
C THR A 120 -4.32 16.85 -14.31
N ASP A 121 -3.26 16.30 -13.70
CA ASP A 121 -3.42 15.44 -12.53
C ASP A 121 -3.69 16.35 -11.33
N ALA A 122 -4.98 16.58 -11.08
CA ALA A 122 -5.48 17.18 -9.85
C ALA A 122 -5.40 16.13 -8.75
N ASP A 123 -4.26 16.03 -8.09
CA ASP A 123 -4.17 15.53 -6.71
C ASP A 123 -3.08 16.33 -6.01
N GLY A 124 -3.53 17.24 -5.15
CA GLY A 124 -2.69 18.21 -4.49
C GLY A 124 -3.55 19.20 -3.71
N ASP A 125 -4.28 18.67 -2.72
CA ASP A 125 -4.57 19.44 -1.51
C ASP A 125 -3.24 20.04 -1.03
N HIS A 126 -3.15 21.37 -1.05
CA HIS A 126 -2.71 22.23 0.06
C HIS A 126 -2.48 23.67 -0.43
N ASP A 127 -3.16 24.58 0.28
CA ASP A 127 -3.05 26.04 0.28
C ASP A 127 -3.54 26.83 -0.95
N ALA A 128 -4.87 26.88 -1.08
CA ALA A 128 -5.52 28.07 -1.61
C ALA A 128 -5.39 29.23 -0.58
N PRO A 129 -4.88 30.41 -0.96
CA PRO A 129 -4.97 31.58 -0.09
C PRO A 129 -6.44 31.93 0.16
N PRO A 130 -6.81 32.48 1.33
CA PRO A 130 -8.19 32.86 1.62
C PRO A 130 -8.68 33.86 0.57
N LYS A 131 -9.64 33.42 -0.26
CA LYS A 131 -10.38 34.28 -1.18
C LYS A 131 -11.15 35.28 -0.34
N ALA A 132 -10.62 36.50 -0.26
CA ALA A 132 -11.32 37.65 0.33
C ALA A 132 -12.70 37.77 -0.31
N ALA A 133 -13.72 37.88 0.54
CA ALA A 133 -15.14 37.89 0.19
C ALA A 133 -15.48 39.03 -0.80
N PRO A 134 -16.54 38.88 -1.62
CA PRO A 134 -17.04 39.98 -2.44
C PRO A 134 -17.62 41.08 -1.54
N GLU A 135 -17.03 42.27 -1.56
CA GLU A 135 -17.61 43.48 -0.98
C GLU A 135 -18.94 43.82 -1.68
N PRO A 136 -19.99 44.21 -0.94
CA PRO A 136 -21.32 44.48 -1.49
C PRO A 136 -21.35 45.75 -2.36
N PRO A 137 -22.31 45.87 -3.30
CA PRO A 137 -22.35 46.97 -4.26
C PRO A 137 -22.61 48.34 -3.60
N PRO A 138 -22.10 49.44 -4.19
CA PRO A 138 -22.21 50.77 -3.62
C PRO A 138 -23.67 51.24 -3.64
N VAL A 139 -24.17 51.62 -2.46
CA VAL A 139 -25.49 52.23 -2.28
C VAL A 139 -25.52 53.56 -3.05
N ALA A 140 -26.41 53.64 -4.02
CA ALA A 140 -26.65 54.84 -4.82
C ALA A 140 -27.09 56.01 -3.93
N LEU A 141 -26.36 57.12 -4.03
CA LEU A 141 -26.68 58.41 -3.45
C LEU A 141 -27.96 58.95 -4.13
N ALA A 142 -29.08 59.03 -3.41
CA ALA A 142 -30.27 59.75 -3.86
C ALA A 142 -30.32 61.16 -3.23
N PRO A 143 -30.80 62.18 -3.96
CA PRO A 143 -30.44 63.58 -3.73
C PRO A 143 -31.29 64.29 -2.67
N ALA A 144 -30.75 65.43 -2.23
CA ALA A 144 -31.27 66.36 -1.24
C ALA A 144 -32.75 66.73 -1.40
N ALA A 145 -33.52 66.58 -0.32
CA ALA A 145 -34.83 67.19 -0.15
C ALA A 145 -34.67 68.54 0.56
N THR A 146 -35.19 69.60 -0.06
CA THR A 146 -35.32 70.95 0.48
C THR A 146 -36.40 71.03 1.56
N PRO A 147 -36.28 71.95 2.54
CA PRO A 147 -37.32 72.14 3.55
C PRO A 147 -38.44 73.06 3.03
N SER A 148 -39.69 72.62 3.17
CA SER A 148 -40.90 73.42 2.92
C SER A 148 -41.70 73.58 4.22
N THR A 149 -41.66 74.80 4.75
CA THR A 149 -42.62 75.56 5.58
C THR A 149 -43.92 74.89 6.08
N GLY A 150 -44.17 75.05 7.39
CA GLY A 150 -45.41 75.67 7.89
C GLY A 150 -46.40 74.80 8.67
N ALA A 151 -46.43 74.98 10.00
CA ALA A 151 -47.59 75.33 10.84
C ALA A 151 -47.18 75.33 12.32
#